data_AF-A0A662SZ76-F1
#
_entry.id   AF-A0A662SZ76-F1
#
_cell.length_a   1.000
_cell.length_b   1.000
_cell.length_c   1.000
_cell.angle_alpha   90.00
_cell.angle_beta   90.00
_cell.angle_gamma   90.00
#
_symmetry.space_group_name_H-M   'P 1'
#
loop_
_entity.id
_entity.type
_entity.pdbx_description
1 polymer ?
#
loop_
_entity_poly.entity_id
_entity_poly.type
_entity_poly.pdbx_seq_one_letter_code
_entity_poly.pdbx_strand_id
1 'polypeptide(L)'
;GLSTGGLVVFRAVLKPPSSIAKPQMTVDLKSMSTAEIKVAGRHDACLAPRAAPVVEAVTAIVLADHAIRAGLIPPVLGEAYARAQK
;
A
#
# COMPACT_ATOMS: atom_id res chain seq x y z
N GLY A 1 -8.37 8.32 -17.38
CA GLY A 1 -8.25 7.20 -16.43
C GLY A 1 -8.26 5.84 -17.11
N LEU A 2 -7.61 5.73 -18.27
CA LEU A 2 -7.35 4.47 -18.97
C LEU A 2 -5.87 4.46 -19.33
N SER A 3 -5.26 3.29 -19.40
CA SER A 3 -3.87 3.16 -19.83
C SER A 3 -3.74 3.50 -21.32
N THR A 4 -2.57 4.00 -21.71
CA THR A 4 -2.24 4.34 -23.10
C THR A 4 -1.16 3.42 -23.69
N GLY A 5 -0.70 2.41 -22.92
CA GLY A 5 0.44 1.57 -23.25
C GLY A 5 1.81 2.16 -22.86
N GLY A 6 1.88 3.42 -22.43
CA GLY A 6 3.09 4.03 -21.88
C GLY A 6 3.37 3.64 -20.43
N LEU A 7 4.52 4.08 -19.91
CA LEU A 7 4.88 3.89 -18.50
C LEU A 7 3.88 4.61 -17.58
N VAL A 8 3.35 3.87 -16.60
CA VAL A 8 2.52 4.44 -15.54
C VAL A 8 3.44 4.94 -14.42
N VAL A 9 3.53 6.26 -14.27
CA VAL A 9 4.39 6.90 -13.26
C VAL A 9 3.52 7.56 -12.19
N PHE A 10 3.76 7.20 -10.94
CA PHE A 10 3.13 7.82 -9.77
C PHE A 10 4.20 8.30 -8.79
N ARG A 11 3.85 9.36 -8.04
CA ARG A 11 4.64 9.86 -6.91
C ARG A 11 3.77 9.82 -5.67
N ALA A 12 4.23 9.12 -4.64
CA ALA A 12 3.53 9.02 -3.37
C ALA A 12 4.23 9.89 -2.33
N VAL A 13 3.45 10.62 -1.54
CA VAL A 13 3.94 11.36 -0.37
C VAL A 13 3.57 10.55 0.86
N LEU A 14 4.57 10.29 1.70
CA LEU A 14 4.36 9.68 3.01
C LEU A 14 4.52 10.71 4.10
N LYS A 15 3.53 10.76 5.00
CA LYS A 15 3.68 11.49 6.24
C LYS A 15 4.78 10.83 7.10
N PRO A 16 5.42 11.58 8.01
CA PRO A 16 6.30 11.00 9.01
C PRO A 16 5.61 9.94 9.88
N PRO A 17 6.37 9.00 10.48
CA PRO A 17 5.83 8.04 11.43
C PRO A 17 5.16 8.77 12.60
N SER A 18 3.97 8.32 12.99
CA SER A 18 3.22 8.92 14.11
C SER A 18 3.89 8.65 15.46
N SER A 19 4.55 7.50 15.58
CA SER A 19 5.25 7.08 16.79
C SER A 19 6.70 7.53 16.72
N ILE A 20 7.09 8.36 17.68
CA ILE A 20 8.46 8.83 17.89
C ILE A 20 8.77 8.78 19.39
N ALA A 21 10.06 8.81 19.73
CA ALA A 21 10.50 8.70 21.13
C ALA A 21 10.14 9.92 22.01
N LYS A 22 9.71 11.03 21.41
CA LYS A 22 9.31 12.24 22.13
C LYS A 22 7.93 12.05 22.76
N PRO A 23 7.69 12.57 23.98
CA PRO A 23 6.34 12.66 24.53
C PRO A 23 5.43 13.51 23.62
N GLN A 24 4.17 13.12 23.51
CA GLN A 24 3.18 13.76 22.65
C GLN A 24 1.85 13.91 23.40
N MET A 25 1.14 15.00 23.14
CA MET A 25 -0.20 15.21 23.69
C MET A 25 -1.25 14.49 22.84
N THR A 26 -2.19 13.83 23.49
CA THR A 26 -3.31 13.12 22.87
C THR A 26 -4.54 13.17 23.79
N VAL A 27 -5.58 12.42 23.44
CA VAL A 27 -6.79 12.24 24.26
C VAL A 27 -6.85 10.79 24.76
N ASP A 28 -7.10 10.60 26.05
CA ASP A 28 -7.49 9.30 26.60
C ASP A 28 -8.98 9.08 26.32
N LEU A 29 -9.30 8.04 25.53
CA LEU A 29 -10.66 7.75 25.11
C LEU A 29 -11.56 7.18 26.23
N LYS A 30 -11.00 6.76 27.37
CA LYS A 30 -11.76 6.30 28.55
C LYS A 30 -12.20 7.45 29.43
N SER A 31 -11.26 8.35 29.76
CA SER A 31 -11.55 9.52 30.60
C SER A 31 -12.04 10.72 29.81
N MET A 32 -11.95 10.67 28.48
CA MET A 32 -12.28 11.78 27.56
C MET A 32 -11.53 13.07 27.90
N SER A 33 -10.30 12.93 28.39
CA SER A 33 -9.45 14.03 28.84
C SER A 33 -8.11 14.05 28.13
N THR A 34 -7.46 15.22 28.12
CA THR A 34 -6.11 15.37 27.57
C THR A 34 -5.11 14.55 28.38
N ALA A 35 -4.25 13.80 27.68
CA ALA A 35 -3.22 12.97 28.27
C ALA A 35 -1.92 13.07 27.47
N GLU A 36 -0.79 12.84 28.14
CA GLU A 36 0.52 12.72 27.50
C GLU A 36 0.82 11.25 27.21
N ILE A 37 1.29 10.93 26.01
CA ILE A 37 1.72 9.59 25.60
C ILE A 37 3.20 9.59 25.25
N LYS A 38 3.91 8.57 25.75
CA LYS A 38 5.30 8.28 25.36
C LYS A 38 5.39 6.86 24.83
N VAL A 39 5.70 6.72 23.54
CA VAL A 39 5.80 5.41 22.88
C VAL A 39 7.24 4.88 23.03
N ALA A 40 7.40 3.85 23.85
CA ALA A 40 8.69 3.19 24.05
C ALA A 40 9.05 2.25 22.88
N GLY A 41 10.32 1.87 22.78
CA GLY A 41 10.84 0.93 21.77
C GLY A 41 11.50 1.61 20.56
N ARG A 42 11.79 0.78 19.54
CA ARG A 42 12.44 1.22 18.30
C ARG A 42 11.40 1.76 17.33
N HIS A 43 11.67 2.96 16.80
CA HIS A 43 10.85 3.60 15.78
C HIS A 43 11.62 3.67 14.45
N ASP A 44 10.93 3.63 13.33
CA ASP A 44 11.56 3.93 12.05
C ASP A 44 11.83 5.44 11.96
N ALA A 45 13.06 5.83 11.63
CA ALA A 45 13.40 7.24 11.39
C ALA A 45 12.82 7.75 10.05
N CYS A 46 12.64 6.85 9.09
CA CYS A 46 12.05 7.12 7.79
C CYS A 46 11.27 5.91 7.29
N LEU A 47 9.99 6.10 6.95
CA LEU A 47 9.11 5.04 6.43
C LEU A 47 9.29 4.77 4.94
N ALA A 48 9.86 5.73 4.18
CA ALA A 48 9.90 5.68 2.72
C ALA A 48 10.55 4.40 2.14
N PRO A 49 11.69 3.88 2.67
CA PRO A 49 12.29 2.66 2.15
C PRO A 49 11.38 1.43 2.27
N ARG A 50 10.54 1.39 3.32
CA ARG A 50 9.57 0.30 3.52
C ARG A 50 8.32 0.49 2.68
N ALA A 51 7.97 1.72 2.34
CA ALA A 51 6.77 2.03 1.57
C ALA A 51 6.91 1.68 0.08
N ALA A 52 8.10 1.85 -0.51
CA ALA A 52 8.35 1.52 -1.91
C ALA A 52 7.86 0.11 -2.31
N PRO A 53 8.29 -0.99 -1.65
CA PRO A 53 7.83 -2.33 -2.01
C PRO A 53 6.32 -2.53 -1.79
N VAL A 54 5.72 -1.84 -0.82
CA VAL A 54 4.26 -1.88 -0.60
C VAL A 54 3.51 -1.23 -1.77
N VAL A 55 3.97 -0.06 -2.21
CA VAL A 55 3.37 0.65 -3.34
C VAL A 55 3.50 -0.17 -4.64
N GLU A 56 4.65 -0.80 -4.87
CA GLU A 56 4.87 -1.69 -6.00
C GLU A 56 3.91 -2.89 -5.97
N ALA A 57 3.78 -3.55 -4.81
CA ALA A 57 2.88 -4.68 -4.63
C ALA A 57 1.41 -4.29 -4.87
N VAL A 58 0.96 -3.18 -4.28
CA VAL A 58 -0.41 -2.67 -4.48
C VAL A 58 -0.64 -2.30 -5.94
N THR A 59 0.34 -1.69 -6.60
CA THR A 59 0.26 -1.39 -8.03
C THR A 59 0.10 -2.66 -8.86
N ALA A 60 0.88 -3.70 -8.58
CA ALA A 60 0.77 -4.99 -9.26
C ALA A 60 -0.60 -5.65 -9.06
N ILE A 61 -1.16 -5.60 -7.84
CA ILE A 61 -2.50 -6.12 -7.53
C ILE A 61 -3.56 -5.37 -8.34
N VAL A 62 -3.52 -4.04 -8.36
CA VAL A 62 -4.48 -3.22 -9.10
C VAL A 62 -4.38 -3.46 -10.61
N LEU A 63 -3.17 -3.58 -11.15
CA LEU A 63 -2.98 -3.90 -12.57
C LEU A 63 -3.47 -5.31 -12.91
N ALA A 64 -3.26 -6.29 -12.04
CA ALA A 64 -3.77 -7.65 -12.21
C ALA A 64 -5.31 -7.67 -12.22
N ASP A 65 -5.98 -6.94 -11.32
CA ASP A 65 -7.44 -6.79 -11.33
C ASP A 65 -7.93 -6.20 -12.66
N HIS A 66 -7.31 -5.11 -13.12
CA HIS A 66 -7.64 -4.52 -14.42
C HIS A 66 -7.40 -5.50 -15.58
N ALA A 67 -6.33 -6.29 -15.54
CA ALA A 67 -6.04 -7.28 -16.57
C ALA A 67 -7.05 -8.44 -16.58
N ILE A 68 -7.51 -8.90 -15.41
CA ILE A 68 -8.58 -9.90 -15.30
C ILE A 68 -9.88 -9.35 -15.89
N ARG A 69 -10.25 -8.11 -15.52
CA ARG A 69 -11.47 -7.45 -16.03
C ARG A 69 -11.42 -7.19 -17.54
N ALA A 70 -10.23 -6.95 -18.08
CA ALA A 70 -10.01 -6.79 -19.52
C ALA A 70 -9.91 -8.14 -20.26
N GLY A 71 -9.94 -9.28 -19.57
CA GLY A 71 -9.80 -10.61 -20.16
C GLY A 71 -8.38 -10.95 -20.62
N LEU A 72 -7.38 -10.15 -20.23
CA LEU A 72 -5.95 -10.40 -20.49
C LEU A 72 -5.39 -11.49 -19.59
N ILE A 73 -5.89 -11.57 -18.36
CA ILE A 73 -5.65 -12.68 -17.44
C ILE A 73 -6.97 -13.44 -17.29
N PRO A 74 -7.01 -14.76 -17.58
CA PRO A 74 -8.24 -15.51 -17.45
C PRO A 74 -8.59 -15.73 -15.97
N PRO A 75 -9.89 -15.71 -15.62
CA PRO A 75 -10.34 -15.96 -14.24
C PRO A 75 -10.08 -17.41 -13.80
N VAL A 76 -9.95 -18.33 -14.77
CA VAL A 76 -9.64 -19.75 -14.55
C VAL A 76 -8.35 -20.09 -15.30
N LEU A 77 -7.28 -20.36 -14.55
CA LEU A 77 -5.96 -20.64 -15.12
C LEU A 77 -5.95 -21.89 -16.02
N GLY A 78 -6.83 -22.86 -15.75
CA GLY A 78 -6.97 -24.07 -16.58
C GLY A 78 -7.42 -23.79 -18.02
N GLU A 79 -8.24 -22.77 -18.25
CA GLU A 79 -8.65 -22.36 -19.60
C GLU A 79 -7.53 -21.67 -20.38
N ALA A 80 -6.64 -20.96 -19.67
CA ALA A 80 -5.44 -20.35 -20.25
C ALA A 80 -4.52 -21.41 -20.86
N TYR A 81 -4.28 -22.48 -20.10
CA TYR A 81 -3.41 -23.58 -20.50
C TYR A 81 -4.00 -24.34 -21.71
N ALA A 82 -5.32 -24.55 -21.71
CA ALA A 82 -6.04 -25.18 -22.82
C ALA A 82 -6.07 -24.32 -24.11
N ARG A 83 -6.10 -22.98 -24.00
CA ARG A 83 -6.02 -22.07 -25.16
C ARG A 83 -4.61 -21.95 -25.73
N ALA A 84 -3.57 -22.05 -24.90
CA ALA A 84 -2.17 -21.95 -25.35
C ALA A 84 -1.65 -23.23 -26.02
N GLN A 85 -2.32 -24.38 -25.85
CA GLN A 85 -1.98 -25.66 -26.44
C GLN A 85 -2.75 -25.98 -27.75
N LYS A 86 -3.65 -25.10 -28.18
CA LYS A 86 -4.27 -25.12 -29.52
C LYS A 86 -3.56 -24.14 -30.43
#